data_AF-A0A966YS52-F1
#
_entry.id   AF-A0A966YS52-F1
#
_cell.length_a   1.000
_cell.length_b   1.000
_cell.length_c   1.000
_cell.angle_alpha   90.00
_cell.angle_beta   90.00
_cell.angle_gamma   90.00
#
_symmetry.space_group_name_H-M   'P 1'
#
loop_
_entity.id
_entity.type
_entity.pdbx_description
1 polymer ?
#
loop_
_entity_poly.entity_id
_entity_poly.type
_entity_poly.pdbx_seq_one_letter_code
_entity_poly.pdbx_strand_id
1 'polypeptide(L)'
;MRDDTGAAIPEFIVVAVGIMIPLAYVLIALADVLGARSAAQSAVREASRVYSRDISSVSGEYRARQAAQIAFSDRHLDLPEESLTFHCSLGGCLEPGSRIRAVLEWDMPLPWLPATFHSFVHVPIAASQEFVVDNYRPSGAR
;
A
#
# COMPACT_ATOMS: atom_id res chain seq x y z
N MET A 1 -15.47 -15.99 58.63
CA MET A 1 -14.96 -16.94 57.63
C MET A 1 -14.87 -16.19 56.31
N ARG A 2 -13.67 -16.08 55.76
CA ARG A 2 -13.43 -15.45 54.45
C ARG A 2 -13.80 -16.48 53.40
N ASP A 3 -14.69 -16.11 52.50
CA ASP A 3 -15.17 -16.95 51.42
C ASP A 3 -14.07 -16.99 50.34
N ASP A 4 -13.09 -17.88 50.53
CA ASP A 4 -12.10 -18.24 49.49
C ASP A 4 -12.74 -19.27 48.53
N THR A 5 -13.97 -19.02 48.11
CA THR A 5 -14.68 -19.84 47.12
C THR A 5 -14.18 -19.50 45.73
N GLY A 6 -13.07 -20.15 45.36
CA GLY A 6 -12.82 -20.65 44.00
C GLY A 6 -13.14 -19.71 42.83
N ALA A 7 -12.57 -18.51 42.80
CA ALA A 7 -12.55 -17.65 41.61
C ALA A 7 -11.53 -18.11 40.54
N ALA A 8 -10.94 -19.31 40.67
CA ALA A 8 -9.88 -19.80 39.80
C ALA A 8 -10.29 -19.88 38.31
N ILE A 9 -11.55 -20.25 38.04
CA ILE A 9 -12.07 -20.35 36.66
C ILE A 9 -12.34 -18.96 36.06
N PRO A 10 -13.09 -18.04 36.71
CA PRO A 10 -13.32 -16.72 36.13
C PRO A 10 -12.03 -15.88 36.01
N GLU A 11 -11.08 -16.00 36.95
CA GLU A 11 -9.80 -15.29 36.86
C GLU A 11 -8.96 -15.78 35.67
N PHE A 12 -8.90 -17.09 35.44
CA PHE A 12 -8.23 -17.64 34.26
C PHE A 12 -8.87 -17.17 32.95
N ILE A 13 -10.21 -17.10 32.89
CA ILE A 13 -10.93 -16.60 31.70
C ILE A 13 -10.60 -15.11 31.48
N VAL A 14 -10.60 -14.29 32.53
CA VAL A 14 -10.28 -12.86 32.41
C VAL A 14 -8.86 -12.67 31.88
N VAL A 15 -7.89 -13.43 32.40
CA VAL A 15 -6.49 -13.37 31.92
C VAL A 15 -6.39 -13.89 30.48
N ALA A 16 -6.99 -15.05 30.18
CA ALA A 16 -6.94 -15.65 28.86
C ALA A 16 -7.57 -14.73 27.80
N VAL A 17 -8.75 -14.18 28.06
CA VAL A 17 -9.43 -13.22 27.19
C VAL A 17 -8.66 -11.91 27.11
N GLY A 18 -8.13 -11.43 28.23
CA GLY A 18 -7.30 -10.23 28.30
C GLY A 18 -6.03 -10.33 27.45
N ILE A 19 -5.48 -11.53 27.26
CA ILE A 19 -4.34 -11.78 26.36
C ILE A 19 -4.80 -12.08 24.93
N MET A 20 -5.89 -12.82 24.77
CA MET A 20 -6.39 -13.25 23.47
C MET A 20 -6.90 -12.06 22.63
N ILE A 21 -7.59 -11.09 23.24
CA ILE A 21 -8.08 -9.89 22.56
C ILE A 21 -6.94 -9.08 21.92
N PRO A 22 -5.89 -8.64 22.64
CA PRO A 22 -4.80 -7.88 22.04
C PRO A 22 -4.00 -8.73 21.04
N LEU A 23 -3.83 -10.03 21.27
CA LEU A 23 -3.18 -10.90 20.31
C LEU A 23 -3.97 -10.99 19.00
N ALA A 24 -5.28 -11.22 19.07
CA ALA A 24 -6.15 -11.23 17.90
C ALA A 24 -6.11 -9.90 17.15
N TYR A 25 -6.10 -8.78 17.90
CA TYR A 25 -5.95 -7.45 17.32
C TYR A 25 -4.65 -7.30 16.52
N VAL A 26 -3.51 -7.70 17.09
CA VAL A 26 -2.21 -7.64 16.40
C VAL A 26 -2.22 -8.50 15.14
N LEU A 27 -2.82 -9.68 15.18
CA LEU A 27 -2.91 -10.56 14.00
C LEU A 27 -3.73 -9.93 12.87
N ILE A 28 -4.85 -9.30 13.19
CA ILE A 28 -5.72 -8.62 12.21
C ILE A 28 -5.01 -7.40 11.64
N ALA A 29 -4.44 -6.54 12.49
CA ALA A 29 -3.67 -5.38 12.07
C ALA A 29 -2.49 -5.78 11.17
N LEU A 30 -1.79 -6.87 11.51
CA LEU A 30 -0.70 -7.39 10.70
C LEU A 30 -1.19 -7.90 9.33
N ALA A 31 -2.31 -8.62 9.29
CA ALA A 31 -2.90 -9.10 8.05
C ALA A 31 -3.24 -7.93 7.10
N ASP A 32 -3.80 -6.85 7.65
CA ASP A 32 -4.13 -5.63 6.90
C ASP A 32 -2.89 -4.92 6.35
N VAL A 33 -1.85 -4.77 7.17
CA VAL A 33 -0.56 -4.18 6.75
C VAL A 33 0.08 -5.00 5.62
N LEU A 34 0.05 -6.33 5.72
CA LEU A 34 0.56 -7.22 4.68
C LEU A 34 -0.29 -7.12 3.40
N GLY A 35 -1.61 -7.02 3.54
CA GLY A 35 -2.54 -6.79 2.44
C GLY A 35 -2.23 -5.49 1.70
N ALA A 36 -2.10 -4.39 2.43
CA ALA A 36 -1.79 -3.08 1.88
C ALA A 36 -0.40 -3.01 1.25
N ARG A 37 0.62 -3.66 1.82
CA ARG A 37 1.94 -3.80 1.18
C ARG A 37 1.85 -4.53 -0.16
N SER A 38 1.07 -5.60 -0.23
CA SER A 38 0.87 -6.33 -1.49
C SER A 38 0.09 -5.49 -2.53
N ALA A 39 -0.85 -4.65 -2.07
CA ALA A 39 -1.56 -3.67 -2.90
C ALA A 39 -0.57 -2.68 -3.52
N ALA A 40 0.24 -2.03 -2.68
CA ALA A 40 1.23 -1.04 -3.08
C ALA A 40 2.20 -1.59 -4.13
N GLN A 41 2.71 -2.80 -3.93
CA GLN A 41 3.60 -3.45 -4.90
C GLN A 41 2.89 -3.77 -6.24
N SER A 42 1.62 -4.14 -6.20
CA SER A 42 0.84 -4.44 -7.40
C SER A 42 0.53 -3.16 -8.18
N ALA A 43 0.16 -2.09 -7.47
CA ALA A 43 -0.11 -0.79 -8.03
C ALA A 43 1.11 -0.18 -8.72
N VAL A 44 2.27 -0.19 -8.05
CA VAL A 44 3.53 0.31 -8.64
C VAL A 44 3.90 -0.47 -9.90
N ARG A 45 3.72 -1.79 -9.91
CA ARG A 45 3.95 -2.64 -11.09
C ARG A 45 3.05 -2.28 -12.26
N GLU A 46 1.73 -2.21 -12.02
CA GLU A 46 0.78 -1.95 -13.10
C GLU A 46 0.88 -0.50 -13.59
N ALA A 47 1.07 0.46 -12.69
CA ALA A 47 1.35 1.84 -13.04
C ALA A 47 2.58 1.96 -13.94
N SER A 48 3.70 1.32 -13.57
CA SER A 48 4.93 1.35 -14.37
C SER A 48 4.73 0.76 -15.76
N ARG A 49 3.99 -0.35 -15.87
CA ARG A 49 3.68 -1.03 -17.14
C ARG A 49 2.80 -0.18 -18.06
N VAL A 50 1.80 0.50 -17.50
CA VAL A 50 0.92 1.40 -18.25
C VAL A 50 1.69 2.64 -18.69
N TYR A 51 2.47 3.23 -17.79
CA TYR A 51 3.30 4.39 -18.08
C TYR A 51 4.26 4.12 -19.23
N SER A 52 5.00 3.00 -19.20
CA SER A 52 6.01 2.68 -20.21
C SER A 52 5.45 2.42 -21.62
N ARG A 53 4.16 2.08 -21.72
CA ARG A 53 3.46 1.85 -22.99
C ARG A 53 2.94 3.14 -23.62
N ASP A 54 2.84 4.21 -22.85
CA ASP A 54 2.28 5.46 -23.32
C ASP A 54 3.19 6.21 -24.29
N ILE A 55 2.65 7.14 -25.07
CA ILE A 55 3.40 7.98 -26.02
C ILE A 55 3.75 9.33 -25.38
N SER A 56 2.93 9.82 -24.45
CA SER A 56 3.18 11.08 -23.74
C SER A 56 3.30 10.84 -22.24
N SER A 57 4.23 11.55 -21.59
CA SER A 57 4.45 11.47 -20.14
C SER A 57 3.21 11.89 -19.36
N VAL A 58 2.50 12.91 -19.82
CA VAL A 58 1.31 13.46 -19.14
C VAL A 58 0.14 12.47 -19.21
N SER A 59 -0.14 11.91 -20.40
CA SER A 59 -1.20 10.90 -20.54
C SER A 59 -0.82 9.57 -19.88
N GLY A 60 0.47 9.22 -19.91
CA GLY A 60 1.03 8.04 -19.25
C GLY A 60 0.88 8.11 -17.75
N GLU A 61 1.18 9.25 -17.14
CA GLU A 61 1.01 9.46 -15.72
C GLU A 61 -0.46 9.34 -15.29
N TYR A 62 -1.36 10.01 -16.00
CA TYR A 62 -2.79 9.94 -15.71
C TYR A 62 -3.32 8.50 -15.79
N ARG A 63 -2.99 7.77 -16.87
CA ARG A 63 -3.42 6.37 -17.04
C ARG A 63 -2.76 5.42 -16.04
N ALA A 64 -1.50 5.65 -15.70
CA ALA A 64 -0.78 4.86 -14.70
C ALA A 64 -1.40 5.03 -13.30
N ARG A 65 -1.82 6.25 -12.93
CA ARG A 65 -2.55 6.51 -11.68
C ARG A 65 -3.90 5.79 -11.65
N GLN A 66 -4.65 5.81 -12.76
CA GLN A 66 -5.92 5.07 -12.86
C GLN A 66 -5.71 3.55 -12.69
N ALA A 67 -4.66 2.99 -13.29
CA ALA A 67 -4.33 1.58 -13.11
C ALA A 67 -3.93 1.24 -11.66
N ALA A 68 -3.18 2.12 -10.99
CA ALA A 68 -2.87 1.99 -9.58
C ALA A 68 -4.12 2.03 -8.68
N GLN A 69 -5.08 2.92 -8.99
CA GLN A 69 -6.36 2.99 -8.27
C GLN A 69 -7.14 1.68 -8.39
N ILE A 70 -7.22 1.11 -9.60
CA ILE A 70 -7.88 -0.19 -9.81
C ILE A 70 -7.23 -1.27 -8.95
N ALA A 71 -5.89 -1.36 -8.94
CA ALA A 71 -5.15 -2.35 -8.15
C ALA A 71 -5.35 -2.20 -6.62
N PHE A 72 -5.62 -0.99 -6.13
CA PHE A 72 -6.00 -0.72 -4.73
C PHE A 72 -7.46 -1.08 -4.45
N SER A 73 -8.36 -0.78 -5.39
CA SER A 73 -9.79 -1.07 -5.27
C SER A 73 -10.08 -2.57 -5.11
N ASP A 74 -9.27 -3.44 -5.71
CA ASP A 74 -9.34 -4.90 -5.53
C ASP A 74 -9.20 -5.34 -4.05
N ARG A 75 -8.58 -4.49 -3.22
CA ARG A 75 -8.37 -4.72 -1.79
C ARG A 75 -9.26 -3.86 -0.91
N HIS A 76 -10.26 -3.19 -1.48
CA HIS A 76 -11.15 -2.27 -0.77
C HIS A 76 -10.39 -1.11 -0.10
N LEU A 77 -9.28 -0.70 -0.71
CA LEU A 77 -8.47 0.43 -0.28
C LEU A 77 -8.61 1.56 -1.29
N ASP A 78 -8.69 2.79 -0.80
CA ASP A 78 -8.70 3.99 -1.63
C ASP A 78 -7.29 4.57 -1.68
N LEU A 79 -6.75 4.70 -2.89
CA LEU A 79 -5.43 5.29 -3.10
C LEU A 79 -5.54 6.83 -3.16
N PRO A 80 -4.90 7.60 -2.28
CA PRO A 80 -4.90 9.06 -2.37
C PRO A 80 -4.19 9.53 -3.64
N GLU A 81 -4.68 10.59 -4.28
CA GLU A 81 -4.12 11.06 -5.55
C GLU A 81 -2.64 11.46 -5.48
N GLU A 82 -2.18 11.96 -4.33
CA GLU A 82 -0.80 12.44 -4.13
C GLU A 82 0.17 11.35 -3.66
N SER A 83 -0.32 10.13 -3.41
CA SER A 83 0.50 9.04 -2.86
C SER A 83 1.46 8.40 -3.87
N LEU A 84 1.25 8.62 -5.18
CA LEU A 84 2.05 8.02 -6.25
C LEU A 84 2.86 9.08 -7.00
N THR A 85 4.18 8.94 -6.96
CA THR A 85 5.12 9.84 -7.62
C THR A 85 5.99 9.09 -8.64
N PHE A 86 6.29 9.76 -9.76
CA PHE A 86 7.15 9.24 -10.81
C PHE A 86 8.40 10.09 -10.93
N HIS A 87 9.57 9.46 -10.86
CA HIS A 87 10.86 10.10 -11.09
C HIS A 87 11.49 9.54 -12.37
N CYS A 88 11.99 10.43 -13.22
CA CYS A 88 12.59 10.06 -14.50
C CYS A 88 14.05 10.48 -14.55
N SER A 89 14.88 9.67 -15.21
CA SER A 89 16.27 10.01 -15.49
C SER A 89 16.41 11.20 -16.45
N LEU A 90 17.60 11.84 -16.45
CA LEU A 90 17.95 13.10 -17.13
C LEU A 90 17.61 13.24 -18.64
N GLY A 91 17.27 12.16 -19.35
CA GLY A 91 16.83 12.20 -20.75
C GLY A 91 15.32 12.38 -20.94
N GLY A 92 14.50 11.99 -19.96
CA GLY A 92 13.04 12.01 -20.07
C GLY A 92 12.41 10.64 -19.79
N CYS A 93 11.12 10.63 -19.48
CA CYS A 93 10.45 9.44 -18.95
C CYS A 93 10.20 8.35 -20.00
N LEU A 94 10.13 8.69 -21.29
CA LEU A 94 9.74 7.77 -22.36
C LEU A 94 10.81 7.63 -23.46
N GLU A 95 12.03 8.11 -23.19
CA GLU A 95 13.15 7.89 -24.11
C GLU A 95 13.68 6.45 -24.04
N PRO A 96 14.13 5.87 -25.16
CA PRO A 96 14.76 4.56 -25.16
C PRO A 96 15.94 4.49 -24.19
N GLY A 97 15.96 3.47 -23.32
CA GLY A 97 17.03 3.27 -22.34
C GLY A 97 16.94 4.17 -21.10
N SER A 98 15.91 5.00 -20.99
CA SER A 98 15.67 5.80 -19.79
C SER A 98 15.10 4.95 -18.64
N ARG A 99 15.22 5.49 -17.41
CA ARG A 99 14.73 4.81 -16.20
C ARG A 99 13.62 5.61 -15.56
N ILE A 100 12.52 4.92 -15.27
CA ILE A 100 11.36 5.43 -14.56
C ILE A 100 11.36 4.77 -13.18
N ARG A 101 11.28 5.58 -12.13
CA ARG A 101 11.10 5.11 -10.76
C ARG A 101 9.73 5.56 -10.27
N ALA A 102 8.84 4.60 -10.06
CA ALA A 102 7.55 4.83 -9.44
C ALA A 102 7.69 4.59 -7.92
N VAL A 103 7.26 5.56 -7.12
CA VAL A 103 7.30 5.53 -5.65
C VAL A 103 5.89 5.78 -5.13
N LEU A 104 5.41 4.88 -4.28
CA LEU A 104 4.13 4.98 -3.61
C LEU A 104 4.36 5.07 -2.11
N GLU A 105 3.87 6.14 -1.50
CA GLU A 105 3.92 6.39 -0.07
C GLU A 105 2.53 6.74 0.45
N TRP A 106 2.05 5.94 1.40
CA TRP A 106 0.71 6.11 1.97
C TRP A 106 0.63 5.56 3.40
N ASP A 107 -0.23 6.16 4.23
CA ASP A 107 -0.48 5.73 5.61
C ASP A 107 -1.69 4.79 5.70
N MET A 108 -1.49 3.62 6.29
CA MET A 108 -2.56 2.62 6.43
C MET A 108 -3.48 2.95 7.62
N PRO A 109 -4.81 3.08 7.40
CA PRO A 109 -5.76 3.16 8.51
C PRO A 109 -5.89 1.79 9.18
N LEU A 110 -5.67 1.74 10.49
CA LEU A 110 -5.80 0.51 11.26
C LEU A 110 -7.27 0.20 11.59
N PRO A 111 -7.69 -1.07 11.56
CA PRO A 111 -9.05 -1.46 11.87
C PRO A 111 -9.40 -1.15 13.32
N TRP A 112 -10.66 -0.77 13.55
CA TRP A 112 -11.27 -0.49 14.87
C TRP A 112 -10.64 0.66 15.67
N LEU A 113 -9.62 1.33 15.14
CA LEU A 113 -9.12 2.58 15.71
C LEU A 113 -10.03 3.74 15.28
N PRO A 114 -10.58 4.53 16.23
CA PRO A 114 -11.32 5.73 15.91
C PRO A 114 -10.44 6.72 15.13
N ALA A 115 -11.04 7.47 14.20
CA ALA A 115 -10.32 8.45 13.37
C ALA A 115 -9.52 9.49 14.19
N THR A 116 -9.95 9.79 15.42
CA THR A 116 -9.23 10.70 16.34
C THR A 116 -7.86 10.18 16.77
N PHE A 117 -7.63 8.86 16.71
CA PHE A 117 -6.35 8.24 17.04
C PHE A 117 -5.44 8.03 15.83
N HIS A 118 -5.96 8.19 14.61
CA HIS A 118 -5.18 8.01 13.38
C HIS A 118 -4.04 9.02 13.27
N SER A 119 -4.16 10.17 13.93
CA SER A 119 -3.11 11.21 14.00
C SER A 119 -1.90 10.84 14.88
N PHE A 120 -2.02 9.81 15.72
CA PHE A 120 -0.95 9.40 16.65
C PHE A 120 -0.28 8.09 16.23
N VAL A 121 -0.95 7.29 15.40
CA VAL A 121 -0.48 5.98 14.95
C VAL A 121 -0.42 5.99 13.43
N HIS A 122 0.76 6.30 12.90
CA HIS A 122 1.05 6.25 11.47
C HIS A 122 1.82 4.96 11.17
N VAL A 123 1.28 4.13 10.29
CA VAL A 123 1.97 2.95 9.75
C VAL A 123 2.28 3.23 8.28
N PRO A 124 3.47 3.80 7.98
CA PRO A 124 3.80 4.19 6.62
C PRO A 124 4.03 2.95 5.75
N ILE A 125 3.35 2.90 4.61
CA ILE A 125 3.55 1.90 3.58
C ILE A 125 4.26 2.57 2.41
N ALA A 126 5.52 2.16 2.21
CA ALA A 126 6.31 2.58 1.06
C ALA A 126 6.54 1.40 0.11
N ALA A 127 6.31 1.62 -1.18
CA ALA A 127 6.69 0.71 -2.25
C ALA A 127 7.35 1.50 -3.37
N SER A 128 8.47 0.98 -3.89
CA SER A 128 9.14 1.57 -5.06
C SER A 128 9.52 0.50 -6.05
N GLN A 129 9.50 0.85 -7.34
CA GLN A 129 10.01 0.02 -8.41
C GLN A 129 10.72 0.88 -9.45
N GLU A 130 11.85 0.38 -9.92
CA GLU A 130 12.57 0.92 -11.05
C GLU A 130 12.20 0.13 -12.31
N PHE A 131 11.83 0.83 -13.37
CA PHE A 131 11.49 0.28 -14.67
C PHE A 131 12.40 0.91 -15.73
N VAL A 132 12.95 0.08 -16.61
CA VAL A 132 13.79 0.53 -17.73
C VAL A 132 12.94 0.55 -18.99
N VAL A 133 12.91 1.68 -19.69
CA VAL A 133 12.23 1.81 -20.98
C VAL A 133 13.00 1.02 -22.02
N ASP A 134 12.33 0.08 -22.68
CA ASP A 134 12.95 -0.80 -23.68
C ASP A 134 13.53 0.02 -24.85
N ASN A 135 14.75 -0.34 -25.24
CA ASN A 135 15.45 0.25 -26.38
C ASN A 135 14.75 -0.07 -27.72
N TYR A 136 13.93 -1.11 -27.78
CA TYR A 136 13.26 -1.58 -29.01
C TYR A 136 11.81 -1.10 -29.16
N ARG A 137 11.39 -0.10 -28.38
CA ARG A 137 10.09 0.54 -28.62
C ARG A 137 10.05 1.05 -30.07
N PRO A 138 9.07 0.64 -30.91
CA PRO A 138 8.89 1.26 -32.21
C PRO A 138 8.58 2.73 -31.94
N SER A 139 9.51 3.61 -32.32
CA SER A 139 9.28 5.05 -32.33
C SER A 139 7.99 5.25 -33.11
N GLY A 140 6.91 5.66 -32.45
CA GLY A 140 5.64 5.92 -33.09
C GLY A 140 5.87 6.88 -34.24
N ALA A 141 5.88 6.35 -35.45
CA ALA A 141 6.03 7.14 -36.65
C ALA A 141 4.67 7.80 -36.93
N ARG A 142 4.62 9.10 -36.65
CA ARG A 142 3.62 10.12 -37.02
C ARG A 142 2.17 9.91 -36.57
#